data_AF-A0A2V5TZ50-F1
#
_entry.id   AF-A0A2V5TZ50-F1
#
_cell.length_a   1.000
_cell.length_b   1.000
_cell.length_c   1.000
_cell.angle_alpha   90.00
_cell.angle_beta   90.00
_cell.angle_gamma   90.00
#
_symmetry.space_group_name_H-M   'P 1'
#
loop_
_entity.id
_entity.type
_entity.pdbx_description
1 polymer ?
#
loop_
_entity_poly.entity_id
_entity_poly.type
_entity_poly.pdbx_seq_one_letter_code
_entity_poly.pdbx_strand_id
1 'polypeptide(L)'
;MHVAPQIYFSRCISDDSEWQGRPGQPGQVAVIPYADFTYFVLLLYAAVPTLILGLLGRAGWRWALLVTVAMLLVQYHESLYVRPHFPVREIWIVLGFAAWQWLTVRVFARAGARAGWLFYGALAISLLPLAAAKLVPLVSPKSQFGFLGISYITFRALDVVFCLRDEVIAAPGATDFLMFLFFFPTISAGPIDRYRRFLTDWKRKRTRAEFLADLDGAVHRFFRGLFYKFIVAALIKQHWLEPAARSGSFGALLSYMYAYSFYLFFDFAGYSAFAISLSYLFGIHTPENFYQPFLARNIRDFWNRWHITLSFWFRDHVYMRFLLAAARGKWFRSLNTAAILGYFLAFGLMGLWHGIEPHYIIYGLYQATLLSGFHIFSDWNKTRHYWRDGFLSNALAVFITFHFVCFGLLIFSGRIGAPPLQHYFAEIEQADCHEISGWVWDKYKPKAPVSVELWDGEEYLITISANQFRQDLVDAGYGNGRHAFRFETPPPLKDGHSHRIRLRVADRGIDLPTTQRVIVCR
;
A
#
# COMPACT_ATOMS: atom_id res chain seq x y z
N MET A 1 -38.64 12.88 -23.63
CA MET A 1 -38.00 12.00 -22.64
C MET A 1 -36.50 11.99 -22.91
N HIS A 2 -35.77 12.87 -22.22
CA HIS A 2 -34.31 12.95 -22.30
C HIS A 2 -33.72 11.94 -21.31
N VAL A 3 -33.08 10.89 -21.82
CA VAL A 3 -32.25 9.98 -21.02
C VAL A 3 -30.88 10.65 -20.88
N ALA A 4 -30.54 11.02 -19.66
CA ALA A 4 -29.24 11.61 -19.33
C ALA A 4 -28.10 10.61 -19.62
N PRO A 5 -26.93 11.05 -20.11
CA PRO A 5 -25.79 10.16 -20.32
C PRO A 5 -25.23 9.73 -18.96
N GLN A 6 -25.14 8.41 -18.74
CA GLN A 6 -24.38 7.85 -17.61
C GLN A 6 -22.91 8.26 -17.76
N ILE A 7 -22.43 9.05 -16.81
CA ILE A 7 -21.03 9.44 -16.71
C ILE A 7 -20.24 8.23 -16.21
N TYR A 8 -19.72 7.42 -17.14
CA TYR A 8 -18.76 6.36 -16.84
C TYR A 8 -17.41 7.00 -16.50
N PHE A 9 -17.07 7.03 -15.21
CA PHE A 9 -15.69 7.26 -14.78
C PHE A 9 -14.87 6.01 -15.11
N SER A 10 -13.93 6.15 -16.05
CA SER A 10 -12.98 5.11 -16.44
C SER A 10 -12.18 4.63 -15.22
N ARG A 11 -12.43 3.40 -14.78
CA ARG A 11 -11.79 2.75 -13.63
C ARG A 11 -10.49 2.09 -14.08
N CYS A 12 -9.39 2.83 -13.96
CA CYS A 12 -8.05 2.23 -14.06
C CYS A 12 -7.64 1.65 -12.69
N ILE A 13 -6.92 0.53 -12.75
CA ILE A 13 -6.27 -0.20 -11.66
C ILE A 13 -5.74 0.77 -10.60
N SER A 14 -6.23 0.66 -9.36
CA SER A 14 -5.70 1.44 -8.24
C SER A 14 -4.43 0.76 -7.73
N ASP A 15 -3.28 1.43 -7.85
CA ASP A 15 -2.01 1.04 -7.18
C ASP A 15 -2.18 0.90 -5.64
N ASP A 16 -3.30 1.38 -5.09
CA ASP A 16 -3.74 1.20 -3.70
C ASP A 16 -3.82 -0.28 -3.27
N SER A 17 -4.05 -1.23 -4.20
CA SER A 17 -4.12 -2.65 -3.85
C SER A 17 -2.76 -3.22 -3.41
N GLU A 18 -1.66 -2.72 -3.95
CA GLU A 18 -0.30 -3.23 -3.68
C GLU A 18 0.11 -2.95 -2.22
N TRP A 19 -0.06 -1.71 -1.76
CA TRP A 19 0.31 -1.34 -0.39
C TRP A 19 -0.68 -1.85 0.66
N GLN A 20 -1.95 -2.05 0.31
CA GLN A 20 -2.95 -2.62 1.22
C GLN A 20 -2.95 -4.16 1.23
N GLY A 21 -2.15 -4.80 0.35
CA GLY A 21 -1.90 -6.24 0.35
C GLY A 21 -3.05 -7.09 -0.19
N ARG A 22 -3.85 -6.57 -1.13
CA ARG A 22 -4.89 -7.37 -1.79
C ARG A 22 -4.32 -8.07 -3.03
N PRO A 23 -4.38 -9.41 -3.14
CA PRO A 23 -4.10 -10.10 -4.39
C PRO A 23 -5.15 -9.68 -5.44
N GLY A 24 -4.73 -9.16 -6.59
CA GLY A 24 -5.65 -8.65 -7.62
C GLY A 24 -5.47 -9.33 -8.99
N GLN A 25 -6.57 -9.53 -9.72
CA GLN A 25 -6.55 -9.69 -11.18
C GLN A 25 -7.04 -8.39 -11.85
N PRO A 26 -6.55 -8.03 -13.04
CA PRO A 26 -7.07 -6.88 -13.78
C PRO A 26 -8.56 -7.05 -14.07
N GLY A 27 -9.38 -6.04 -13.74
CA GLY A 27 -10.79 -5.95 -14.17
C GLY A 27 -11.89 -6.33 -13.17
N GLN A 28 -11.58 -6.90 -12.00
CA GLN A 28 -12.60 -7.15 -10.96
C GLN A 28 -12.82 -5.94 -10.03
N VAL A 29 -14.08 -5.62 -9.73
CA VAL A 29 -14.49 -4.47 -8.90
C VAL A 29 -14.28 -4.80 -7.41
N ALA A 30 -13.03 -4.71 -6.97
CA ALA A 30 -12.67 -4.88 -5.58
C ALA A 30 -13.13 -3.66 -4.72
N VAL A 31 -13.93 -3.90 -3.67
CA VAL A 31 -14.24 -2.86 -2.66
C VAL A 31 -13.00 -2.62 -1.79
N ILE A 32 -12.22 -1.59 -2.12
CA ILE A 32 -11.02 -1.19 -1.37
C ILE A 32 -11.37 0.02 -0.48
N PRO A 33 -11.13 -0.05 0.85
CA PRO A 33 -11.44 1.05 1.75
C PRO A 33 -10.79 2.36 1.35
N TYR A 34 -11.63 3.39 1.26
CA TYR A 34 -11.25 4.78 0.98
C TYR A 34 -10.49 5.01 -0.34
N ALA A 35 -10.46 4.02 -1.25
CA ALA A 35 -9.77 4.14 -2.53
C ALA A 35 -10.52 5.07 -3.51
N ASP A 36 -11.85 5.00 -3.52
CA ASP A 36 -12.70 5.80 -4.39
C ASP A 36 -14.04 6.20 -3.74
N PHE A 37 -14.80 7.06 -4.43
CA PHE A 37 -16.09 7.58 -3.97
C PHE A 37 -17.17 6.51 -3.76
N THR A 38 -17.08 5.35 -4.41
CA THR A 38 -18.00 4.22 -4.20
C THR A 38 -17.94 3.75 -2.75
N TYR A 39 -16.74 3.68 -2.17
CA TYR A 39 -16.59 3.30 -0.75
C TYR A 39 -17.25 4.33 0.18
N PHE A 40 -17.15 5.62 -0.12
CA PHE A 40 -17.77 6.67 0.69
C PHE A 40 -19.31 6.61 0.63
N VAL A 41 -19.88 6.24 -0.52
CA VAL A 41 -21.33 5.99 -0.63
C VAL A 41 -21.73 4.80 0.25
N LEU A 42 -20.96 3.71 0.24
CA LEU A 42 -21.18 2.57 1.13
C LEU A 42 -21.07 2.97 2.61
N LEU A 43 -20.11 3.83 2.95
CA LEU A 43 -19.94 4.34 4.31
C LEU A 43 -21.13 5.15 4.80
N LEU A 44 -21.97 5.74 3.95
CA LEU A 44 -23.17 6.47 4.41
C LEU A 44 -24.13 5.54 5.16
N TYR A 45 -24.24 4.28 4.76
CA TYR A 45 -25.07 3.27 5.47
C TYR A 45 -24.55 2.96 6.87
N ALA A 46 -23.26 3.15 7.12
CA ALA A 46 -22.65 3.03 8.44
C ALA A 46 -22.72 4.36 9.21
N ALA A 47 -22.35 5.47 8.56
CA ALA A 47 -22.17 6.77 9.19
C ALA A 47 -23.50 7.42 9.57
N VAL A 48 -24.51 7.44 8.70
CA VAL A 48 -25.79 8.12 8.96
C VAL A 48 -26.50 7.53 10.19
N PRO A 49 -26.70 6.21 10.32
CA PRO A 49 -27.31 5.67 11.52
C PRO A 49 -26.43 5.84 12.77
N THR A 50 -25.10 5.84 12.62
CA THR A 50 -24.17 6.14 13.73
C THR A 50 -24.34 7.57 14.23
N LEU A 51 -24.49 8.54 13.32
CA LEU A 51 -24.77 9.94 13.66
C LEU A 51 -26.11 10.06 14.41
N ILE A 52 -27.17 9.43 13.91
CA ILE A 52 -28.50 9.45 14.56
C ILE A 52 -28.41 8.84 15.97
N LEU A 53 -27.86 7.63 16.10
CA LEU A 53 -27.71 6.95 17.38
C LEU A 53 -26.80 7.74 18.33
N GLY A 54 -25.77 8.39 17.80
CA GLY A 54 -24.84 9.23 18.53
C GLY A 54 -25.49 10.46 19.14
N LEU A 55 -26.28 11.17 18.34
CA LEU A 55 -27.06 12.33 18.79
C LEU A 55 -28.09 11.95 19.86
N LEU A 56 -28.60 10.71 19.82
CA LEU A 56 -29.49 10.14 20.84
C LEU A 56 -28.76 9.58 22.07
N GLY A 57 -27.42 9.57 22.09
CA GLY A 57 -26.63 8.97 23.17
C GLY A 57 -26.74 7.44 23.26
N ARG A 58 -27.13 6.79 22.16
CA ARG A 58 -27.37 5.34 22.05
C ARG A 58 -26.34 4.61 21.18
N ALA A 59 -25.41 5.33 20.55
CA ALA A 59 -24.29 4.72 19.84
C ALA A 59 -23.35 4.05 20.84
N GLY A 60 -23.30 2.71 20.81
CA GLY A 60 -22.47 1.92 21.72
C GLY A 60 -21.82 0.72 21.02
N TRP A 61 -21.08 -0.07 21.79
CA TRP A 61 -20.25 -1.17 21.28
C TRP A 61 -21.04 -2.21 20.44
N ARG A 62 -22.31 -2.49 20.78
CA ARG A 62 -23.15 -3.43 20.00
C ARG A 62 -23.42 -2.94 18.58
N TRP A 63 -23.66 -1.63 18.44
CA TRP A 63 -23.84 -0.99 17.15
C TRP A 63 -22.53 -1.02 16.36
N ALA A 64 -21.42 -0.65 16.98
CA ALA A 64 -20.09 -0.72 16.36
C ALA A 64 -19.74 -2.15 15.89
N LEU A 65 -20.06 -3.17 16.68
CA LEU A 65 -19.91 -4.58 16.31
C LEU A 65 -20.76 -4.93 15.08
N LEU A 66 -22.05 -4.58 15.09
CA LEU A 66 -22.96 -4.85 13.97
C LEU A 66 -22.45 -4.22 12.67
N VAL A 67 -22.07 -2.93 12.72
CA VAL A 67 -21.54 -2.23 11.55
C VAL A 67 -20.23 -2.83 11.08
N THR A 68 -19.34 -3.17 12.02
CA THR A 68 -18.07 -3.82 11.68
C THR A 68 -18.32 -5.12 10.92
N VAL A 69 -19.17 -6.01 11.45
CA VAL A 69 -19.52 -7.28 10.78
C VAL A 69 -20.12 -7.03 9.39
N ALA A 70 -21.08 -6.10 9.26
CA ALA A 70 -21.69 -5.77 7.98
C ALA A 70 -20.66 -5.26 6.96
N MET A 71 -19.78 -4.35 7.38
CA MET A 71 -18.72 -3.81 6.52
C MET A 71 -17.71 -4.87 6.09
N LEU A 72 -17.34 -5.81 6.97
CA LEU A 72 -16.46 -6.93 6.62
C LEU A 72 -17.12 -7.86 5.58
N LEU A 73 -18.41 -8.15 5.73
CA LEU A 73 -19.14 -8.97 4.76
C LEU A 73 -19.17 -8.32 3.37
N VAL A 74 -19.38 -7.00 3.30
CA VAL A 74 -19.35 -6.24 2.03
C VAL A 74 -17.94 -6.17 1.46
N GLN A 75 -16.94 -5.88 2.29
CA GLN A 75 -15.56 -5.69 1.84
C GLN A 75 -14.93 -6.97 1.30
N TYR A 76 -15.22 -8.11 1.93
CA TYR A 76 -14.65 -9.42 1.61
C TYR A 76 -15.65 -10.35 0.88
N HIS A 77 -16.60 -9.78 0.15
CA HIS A 77 -17.63 -10.55 -0.57
C HIS A 77 -17.08 -11.30 -1.80
N GLU A 78 -15.94 -10.83 -2.33
CA GLU A 78 -15.29 -11.37 -3.52
C GLU A 78 -14.68 -12.77 -3.32
N SER A 79 -14.33 -13.44 -4.41
CA SER A 79 -13.64 -14.73 -4.38
C SER A 79 -12.17 -14.61 -4.78
N LEU A 80 -11.30 -15.31 -4.06
CA LEU A 80 -9.87 -15.42 -4.34
C LEU A 80 -9.54 -16.82 -4.85
N TYR A 81 -8.61 -16.90 -5.80
CA TYR A 81 -8.13 -18.16 -6.36
C TYR A 81 -6.92 -18.66 -5.58
N VAL A 82 -7.15 -19.42 -4.51
CA VAL A 82 -6.06 -20.00 -3.70
C VAL A 82 -5.23 -20.98 -4.55
N ARG A 83 -5.86 -21.65 -5.51
CA ARG A 83 -5.22 -22.37 -6.62
C ARG A 83 -5.93 -21.99 -7.92
N PRO A 84 -5.30 -22.17 -9.11
CA PRO A 84 -5.90 -21.77 -10.39
C PRO A 84 -7.34 -22.27 -10.64
N HIS A 85 -7.72 -23.40 -10.04
CA HIS A 85 -9.04 -24.00 -10.19
C HIS A 85 -9.80 -24.16 -8.86
N PHE A 86 -9.42 -23.41 -7.81
CA PHE A 86 -10.05 -23.50 -6.49
C PHE A 86 -10.40 -22.10 -5.96
N PRO A 87 -11.57 -21.55 -6.38
CA PRO A 87 -12.06 -20.27 -5.86
C PRO A 87 -12.58 -20.43 -4.43
N VAL A 88 -12.18 -19.53 -3.54
CA VAL A 88 -12.63 -19.45 -2.15
C VAL A 88 -13.10 -18.03 -1.88
N ARG A 89 -14.27 -17.86 -1.27
CA ARG A 89 -14.69 -16.51 -0.86
C ARG A 89 -13.69 -15.92 0.13
N GLU A 90 -13.26 -14.68 -0.10
CA GLU A 90 -12.25 -13.99 0.70
C GLU A 90 -12.61 -14.00 2.19
N ILE A 91 -13.90 -13.83 2.52
CA ILE A 91 -14.41 -13.88 3.90
C ILE A 91 -14.07 -15.20 4.63
N TRP A 92 -14.00 -16.35 3.95
CA TRP A 92 -13.63 -17.61 4.60
C TRP A 92 -12.16 -17.64 5.02
N ILE A 93 -11.28 -16.98 4.25
CA ILE A 93 -9.87 -16.81 4.61
C ILE A 93 -9.75 -15.88 5.83
N VAL A 94 -10.54 -14.80 5.85
CA VAL A 94 -10.61 -13.87 6.99
C VAL A 94 -11.09 -14.57 8.26
N LEU A 95 -12.16 -15.37 8.17
CA LEU A 95 -12.69 -16.15 9.30
C LEU A 95 -11.70 -17.24 9.77
N GLY A 96 -11.02 -17.90 8.83
CA GLY A 96 -9.94 -18.85 9.14
C GLY A 96 -8.79 -18.18 9.89
N PHE A 97 -8.36 -17.01 9.43
CA PHE A 97 -7.35 -16.20 10.13
C PHE A 97 -7.84 -15.75 11.51
N ALA A 98 -9.09 -15.31 11.65
CA ALA A 98 -9.68 -14.93 12.93
C ALA A 98 -9.65 -16.08 13.94
N ALA A 99 -10.09 -17.27 13.52
CA ALA A 99 -10.09 -18.48 14.34
C ALA A 99 -8.65 -18.90 14.70
N TRP A 100 -7.73 -18.84 13.74
CA TRP A 100 -6.31 -19.15 13.93
C TRP A 100 -5.68 -18.27 15.01
N GLN A 101 -5.82 -16.94 14.89
CA GLN A 101 -5.25 -15.99 15.84
C GLN A 101 -5.90 -16.12 17.22
N TRP A 102 -7.22 -16.29 17.27
CA TRP A 102 -7.94 -16.48 18.55
C TRP A 102 -7.50 -17.77 19.25
N LEU A 103 -7.43 -18.89 18.54
CA LEU A 103 -6.98 -20.16 19.11
C LEU A 103 -5.54 -20.06 19.62
N THR A 104 -4.64 -19.45 18.83
CA THR A 104 -3.24 -19.25 19.22
C THR A 104 -3.13 -18.47 20.53
N VAL A 105 -3.83 -17.34 20.64
CA VAL A 105 -3.86 -16.51 21.84
C VAL A 105 -4.46 -17.26 23.04
N ARG A 106 -5.55 -18.02 22.83
CA ARG A 106 -6.22 -18.78 23.89
C ARG A 106 -5.38 -19.95 24.40
N VAL A 107 -4.72 -20.69 23.51
CA VAL A 107 -3.80 -21.78 23.88
C VAL A 107 -2.60 -21.20 24.61
N PHE A 108 -1.97 -20.15 24.09
CA PHE A 108 -0.83 -19.49 24.72
C PHE A 108 -1.16 -18.98 26.14
N ALA A 109 -2.32 -18.33 26.31
CA ALA A 109 -2.76 -17.87 27.62
C ALA A 109 -2.99 -19.01 28.61
N ARG A 110 -3.55 -20.15 28.17
CA ARG A 110 -3.80 -21.32 29.03
C ARG A 110 -2.54 -22.12 29.36
N ALA A 111 -1.59 -22.20 28.44
CA ALA A 111 -0.36 -22.97 28.60
C ALA A 111 0.68 -22.29 29.51
N GLY A 112 0.41 -21.07 29.99
CA GLY A 112 1.32 -20.31 30.84
C GLY A 112 2.25 -19.41 30.01
N ALA A 113 1.74 -18.23 29.65
CA ALA A 113 2.39 -17.25 28.76
C ALA A 113 3.82 -16.80 29.16
N ARG A 114 4.29 -17.17 30.37
CA ARG A 114 5.64 -16.93 30.89
C ARG A 114 6.72 -17.86 30.35
N ALA A 115 6.41 -19.04 29.82
CA ALA A 115 7.46 -19.93 29.31
C ALA A 115 8.04 -19.38 28.00
N GLY A 116 9.37 -19.22 27.94
CA GLY A 116 10.04 -18.57 26.79
C GLY A 116 9.78 -19.28 25.46
N TRP A 117 9.89 -20.61 25.44
CA TRP A 117 9.65 -21.41 24.25
C TRP A 117 8.18 -21.35 23.78
N LEU A 118 7.21 -21.30 24.71
CA LEU A 118 5.79 -21.11 24.38
C LEU A 118 5.54 -19.76 23.72
N PHE A 119 6.22 -18.72 24.19
CA PHE A 119 6.11 -17.38 23.62
C PHE A 119 6.66 -17.34 22.18
N TYR A 120 7.85 -17.89 21.93
CA TYR A 120 8.39 -17.96 20.57
C TYR A 120 7.55 -18.86 19.66
N GLY A 121 7.00 -19.95 20.18
CA GLY A 121 6.05 -20.79 19.45
C GLY A 121 4.78 -20.03 19.07
N ALA A 122 4.17 -19.30 20.01
CA ALA A 122 2.99 -18.49 19.74
C ALA A 122 3.27 -17.37 18.73
N LEU A 123 4.43 -16.73 18.80
CA LEU A 123 4.89 -15.73 17.84
C LEU A 123 5.03 -16.32 16.43
N ALA A 124 5.71 -17.47 16.31
CA ALA A 124 5.88 -18.16 15.04
C ALA A 124 4.52 -18.56 14.44
N ILE A 125 3.67 -19.22 15.23
CA ILE A 125 2.33 -19.66 14.81
C ILE A 125 1.47 -18.46 14.37
N SER A 126 1.52 -17.34 15.11
CA SER A 126 0.76 -16.13 14.75
C SER A 126 1.24 -15.48 13.46
N LEU A 127 2.54 -15.59 13.13
CA LEU A 127 3.15 -15.06 11.91
C LEU A 127 2.92 -15.95 10.68
N LEU A 128 2.65 -17.25 10.86
CA LEU A 128 2.52 -18.20 9.75
C LEU A 128 1.55 -17.77 8.64
N PRO A 129 0.33 -17.26 8.92
CA PRO A 129 -0.57 -16.84 7.86
C PRO A 129 -0.02 -15.69 7.01
N LEU A 130 0.66 -14.72 7.64
CA LEU A 130 1.30 -13.62 6.93
C LEU A 130 2.50 -14.09 6.11
N ALA A 131 3.32 -14.97 6.69
CA ALA A 131 4.45 -15.58 5.99
C ALA A 131 3.98 -16.36 4.76
N ALA A 132 2.93 -17.18 4.91
CA ALA A 132 2.32 -17.90 3.80
C ALA A 132 1.75 -16.94 2.73
N ALA A 133 1.10 -15.85 3.12
CA ALA A 133 0.59 -14.85 2.17
C ALA A 133 1.70 -14.18 1.34
N LYS A 134 2.91 -14.04 1.89
CA LYS A 134 4.06 -13.50 1.16
C LYS A 134 4.85 -14.56 0.38
N LEU A 135 4.98 -15.78 0.90
CA LEU A 135 5.85 -16.82 0.35
C LEU A 135 5.16 -17.74 -0.67
N VAL A 136 3.87 -18.01 -0.52
CA VAL A 136 3.13 -18.89 -1.46
C VAL A 136 3.14 -18.34 -2.89
N PRO A 137 2.96 -17.02 -3.13
CA PRO A 137 3.04 -16.47 -4.48
C PRO A 137 4.40 -16.67 -5.17
N LEU A 138 5.51 -16.83 -4.44
CA LEU A 138 6.82 -17.13 -5.05
C LEU A 138 6.88 -18.52 -5.67
N VAL A 139 6.24 -19.49 -5.01
CA VAL A 139 6.26 -20.89 -5.45
C VAL A 139 5.10 -21.17 -6.40
N SER A 140 3.98 -20.47 -6.23
CA SER A 140 2.80 -20.57 -7.08
C SER A 140 2.30 -19.17 -7.46
N PRO A 141 2.83 -18.56 -8.55
CA PRO A 141 2.53 -17.17 -8.92
C PRO A 141 1.06 -16.86 -9.20
N LYS A 142 0.24 -17.88 -9.50
CA LYS A 142 -1.22 -17.73 -9.71
C LYS A 142 -2.04 -17.90 -8.42
N SER A 143 -1.41 -18.18 -7.28
CA SER A 143 -2.08 -18.36 -6.00
C SER A 143 -2.34 -17.03 -5.31
N GLN A 144 -3.59 -16.80 -4.93
CA GLN A 144 -4.02 -15.61 -4.19
C GLN A 144 -4.28 -15.97 -2.73
N PHE A 145 -3.23 -16.44 -2.04
CA PHE A 145 -3.32 -16.73 -0.61
C PHE A 145 -3.08 -15.46 0.21
N GLY A 146 -4.07 -15.04 1.00
CA GLY A 146 -4.05 -13.81 1.79
C GLY A 146 -5.37 -13.06 1.70
N PHE A 147 -5.45 -11.90 2.35
CA PHE A 147 -6.58 -10.98 2.22
C PHE A 147 -6.12 -9.56 2.52
N LEU A 148 -6.90 -8.59 2.02
CA LEU A 148 -6.66 -7.17 2.25
C LEU A 148 -6.52 -6.84 3.74
N GLY A 149 -5.37 -6.30 4.16
CA GLY A 149 -5.11 -5.93 5.57
C GLY A 149 -4.47 -7.00 6.45
N ILE A 150 -4.23 -8.22 5.94
CA ILE A 150 -3.59 -9.30 6.72
C ILE A 150 -2.28 -8.85 7.40
N SER A 151 -1.48 -8.02 6.72
CA SER A 151 -0.22 -7.47 7.23
C SER A 151 -0.41 -6.58 8.47
N TYR A 152 -1.41 -5.72 8.48
CA TYR A 152 -1.67 -4.78 9.58
C TYR A 152 -2.35 -5.47 10.77
N ILE A 153 -3.29 -6.37 10.50
CA ILE A 153 -3.98 -7.13 11.55
C ILE A 153 -3.02 -8.08 12.26
N THR A 154 -2.03 -8.63 11.55
CA THR A 154 -1.00 -9.48 12.17
C THR A 154 -0.25 -8.73 13.29
N PHE A 155 0.10 -7.46 13.11
CA PHE A 155 0.72 -6.67 14.18
C PHE A 155 -0.16 -6.51 15.42
N ARG A 156 -1.48 -6.40 15.23
CA ARG A 156 -2.45 -6.36 16.34
C ARG A 156 -2.50 -7.71 17.06
N ALA A 157 -2.57 -8.82 16.33
CA ALA A 157 -2.56 -10.14 16.94
C ALA A 157 -1.28 -10.39 17.74
N LEU A 158 -0.12 -10.00 17.20
CA LEU A 158 1.16 -10.06 17.90
C LEU A 158 1.20 -9.16 19.15
N ASP A 159 0.63 -7.95 19.08
CA ASP A 159 0.54 -7.05 20.24
C ASP A 159 -0.13 -7.73 21.45
N VAL A 160 -1.18 -8.53 21.20
CA VAL A 160 -1.85 -9.31 22.25
C VAL A 160 -0.95 -10.39 22.83
N VAL A 161 -0.22 -11.13 21.99
CA VAL A 161 0.75 -12.15 22.43
C VAL A 161 1.85 -11.53 23.28
N PHE A 162 2.40 -10.38 22.86
CA PHE A 162 3.37 -9.60 23.63
C PHE A 162 2.80 -9.10 24.97
N CYS A 163 1.58 -8.56 24.98
CA CYS A 163 0.96 -8.09 26.22
C CYS A 163 0.67 -9.23 27.21
N LEU A 164 0.28 -10.41 26.73
CA LEU A 164 0.10 -11.61 27.57
C LEU A 164 1.43 -12.10 28.13
N ARG A 165 2.49 -12.08 27.32
CA ARG A 165 3.84 -12.44 27.73
C ARG A 165 4.34 -11.53 28.87
N ASP A 166 4.07 -10.24 28.75
CA ASP A 166 4.49 -9.23 29.73
C ASP A 166 3.48 -9.07 30.88
N GLU A 167 2.45 -9.92 30.94
CA GLU A 167 1.40 -9.95 31.99
C GLU A 167 0.63 -8.65 32.18
N VAL A 168 0.58 -7.84 31.15
CA VAL A 168 0.02 -6.50 31.25
C VAL A 168 -1.41 -6.44 30.70
N ILE A 169 -1.94 -7.59 30.26
CA ILE A 169 -3.37 -7.87 30.06
C ILE A 169 -3.71 -9.30 30.50
N ALA A 170 -4.97 -9.54 30.87
CA ALA A 170 -5.51 -10.89 30.99
C ALA A 170 -5.94 -11.46 29.62
N ALA A 171 -6.17 -12.77 29.56
CA ALA A 171 -6.66 -13.44 28.34
C ALA A 171 -7.95 -12.78 27.82
N PRO A 172 -7.96 -12.23 26.58
CA PRO A 172 -9.10 -11.50 26.09
C PRO A 172 -10.29 -12.43 25.79
N GLY A 173 -11.50 -11.88 25.94
CA GLY A 173 -12.72 -12.52 25.43
C GLY A 173 -12.75 -12.50 23.90
N ALA A 174 -13.54 -13.39 23.29
CA ALA A 174 -13.62 -13.49 21.83
C ALA A 174 -14.06 -12.18 21.17
N THR A 175 -15.11 -11.55 21.68
CA THR A 175 -15.64 -10.28 21.12
C THR A 175 -14.61 -9.15 21.21
N ASP A 176 -13.98 -8.96 22.36
CA ASP A 176 -12.98 -7.90 22.56
C ASP A 176 -11.77 -8.10 21.64
N PHE A 177 -11.31 -9.35 21.51
CA PHE A 177 -10.19 -9.70 20.65
C PHE A 177 -10.51 -9.49 19.17
N LEU A 178 -11.65 -10.03 18.70
CA LEU A 178 -12.04 -9.95 17.29
C LEU A 178 -12.36 -8.50 16.88
N MET A 179 -12.98 -7.71 17.76
CA MET A 179 -13.20 -6.29 17.49
C MET A 179 -11.90 -5.52 17.40
N PHE A 180 -10.91 -5.81 18.25
CA PHE A 180 -9.60 -5.19 18.12
C PHE A 180 -8.90 -5.54 16.80
N LEU A 181 -8.92 -6.82 16.40
CA LEU A 181 -8.30 -7.26 15.15
C LEU A 181 -9.00 -6.68 13.91
N PHE A 182 -10.32 -6.76 13.87
CA PHE A 182 -11.11 -6.53 12.66
C PHE A 182 -11.92 -5.24 12.68
N PHE A 183 -11.55 -4.26 13.52
CA PHE A 183 -12.21 -2.96 13.54
C PHE A 183 -12.14 -2.30 12.15
N PHE A 184 -13.28 -2.32 11.45
CA PHE A 184 -13.36 -2.05 10.02
C PHE A 184 -12.75 -0.71 9.56
N PRO A 185 -12.79 0.39 10.35
CA PRO A 185 -12.23 1.66 9.87
C PRO A 185 -10.73 1.59 9.59
N THR A 186 -10.04 0.65 10.23
CA THR A 186 -8.57 0.58 10.25
C THR A 186 -8.03 -0.76 9.75
N ILE A 187 -8.87 -1.58 9.09
CA ILE A 187 -8.54 -2.96 8.77
C ILE A 187 -7.52 -3.11 7.64
N SER A 188 -7.58 -2.28 6.57
CA SER A 188 -6.72 -2.50 5.40
C SER A 188 -5.30 -1.95 5.59
N ALA A 189 -5.15 -0.66 5.85
CA ALA A 189 -3.86 0.00 6.11
C ALA A 189 -3.97 1.09 7.18
N GLY A 190 -4.96 0.98 8.09
CA GLY A 190 -5.18 1.96 9.14
C GLY A 190 -4.04 1.99 10.17
N PRO A 191 -4.01 3.01 11.05
CA PRO A 191 -3.06 3.04 12.14
C PRO A 191 -3.07 1.74 12.97
N ILE A 192 -1.87 1.23 13.28
CA ILE A 192 -1.67 0.00 14.03
C ILE A 192 -1.92 0.30 15.51
N ASP A 193 -3.03 -0.20 16.02
CA ASP A 193 -3.45 0.07 17.38
C ASP A 193 -2.84 -0.92 18.40
N ARG A 194 -2.84 -0.52 19.68
CA ARG A 194 -2.44 -1.31 20.84
C ARG A 194 -3.67 -1.85 21.56
N TYR A 195 -3.66 -3.13 21.94
CA TYR A 195 -4.85 -3.78 22.49
C TYR A 195 -5.39 -3.08 23.75
N ARG A 196 -4.52 -2.74 24.72
CA ARG A 196 -4.95 -2.09 25.97
C ARG A 196 -5.65 -0.76 25.71
N ARG A 197 -5.07 0.04 24.82
CA ARG A 197 -5.57 1.38 24.49
C ARG A 197 -6.92 1.29 23.79
N PHE A 198 -7.02 0.42 22.77
CA PHE A 198 -8.27 0.13 22.09
C PHE A 198 -9.36 -0.33 23.05
N LEU A 199 -9.01 -1.23 23.99
CA LEU A 199 -9.97 -1.79 24.96
C LEU A 199 -10.57 -0.71 25.89
N THR A 200 -9.78 0.28 26.28
CA THR A 200 -10.24 1.41 27.10
C THR A 200 -11.35 2.18 26.40
N ASP A 201 -11.17 2.50 25.12
CA ASP A 201 -12.18 3.19 24.31
C ASP A 201 -13.38 2.28 24.02
N TRP A 202 -13.12 1.03 23.63
CA TRP A 202 -14.14 0.03 23.27
C TRP A 202 -15.15 -0.23 24.40
N LYS A 203 -14.69 -0.25 25.65
CA LYS A 203 -15.54 -0.49 26.82
C LYS A 203 -16.21 0.77 27.37
N ARG A 204 -15.77 1.95 26.93
CA ARG A 204 -16.31 3.22 27.42
C ARG A 204 -17.67 3.49 26.79
N LYS A 205 -18.65 3.87 27.63
CA LYS A 205 -19.90 4.46 27.15
C LYS A 205 -19.69 5.94 26.92
N ARG A 206 -20.18 6.45 25.80
CA ARG A 206 -20.10 7.87 25.43
C ARG A 206 -21.41 8.58 25.72
N THR A 207 -21.29 9.78 26.27
CA THR A 207 -22.38 10.75 26.36
C THR A 207 -22.60 11.43 25.01
N ARG A 208 -23.74 12.12 24.86
CA ARG A 208 -24.02 12.95 23.67
C ARG A 208 -22.98 14.07 23.48
N ALA A 209 -22.54 14.68 24.57
CA ALA A 209 -21.55 15.77 24.53
C ALA A 209 -20.19 15.27 24.00
N GLU A 210 -19.72 14.12 24.53
CA GLU A 210 -18.51 13.46 24.03
C GLU A 210 -18.65 13.04 22.57
N PHE A 211 -19.84 12.53 22.17
CA PHE A 211 -20.10 12.21 20.77
C PHE A 211 -19.93 13.43 19.85
N LEU A 212 -20.44 14.59 20.24
CA LEU A 212 -20.34 15.82 19.45
C LEU A 212 -18.90 16.35 19.37
N ALA A 213 -18.12 16.23 20.44
CA ALA A 213 -16.70 16.57 20.43
C ALA A 213 -15.91 15.65 19.48
N ASP A 214 -16.18 14.35 19.50
CA ASP A 214 -15.55 13.39 18.59
C ASP A 214 -15.96 13.62 17.14
N LEU A 215 -17.21 14.03 16.91
CA LEU A 215 -17.72 14.38 15.58
C LEU A 215 -16.98 15.58 14.99
N ASP A 216 -16.72 16.62 15.76
CA ASP A 216 -15.95 17.78 15.30
C ASP A 216 -14.55 17.37 14.82
N GLY A 217 -13.84 16.59 15.64
CA GLY A 217 -12.52 16.06 15.28
C GLY A 217 -12.55 15.10 14.09
N ALA A 218 -13.63 14.33 13.92
CA ALA A 218 -13.83 13.44 12.78
C ALA A 218 -14.03 14.24 11.49
N VAL A 219 -14.94 15.23 11.49
CA VAL A 219 -15.24 16.06 10.31
C VAL A 219 -13.99 16.75 9.77
N HIS A 220 -13.17 17.36 10.65
CA HIS A 220 -11.91 17.99 10.23
C HIS A 220 -10.96 17.00 9.55
N ARG A 221 -10.82 15.79 10.10
CA ARG A 221 -9.98 14.74 9.51
C ARG A 221 -10.53 14.21 8.20
N PHE A 222 -11.85 14.07 8.09
CA PHE A 222 -12.51 13.65 6.86
C PHE A 222 -12.23 14.62 5.71
N PHE A 223 -12.45 15.92 5.92
CA PHE A 223 -12.18 16.93 4.89
C PHE A 223 -10.68 17.07 4.58
N ARG A 224 -9.81 16.95 5.59
CA ARG A 224 -8.36 16.86 5.36
C ARG A 224 -8.00 15.64 4.51
N GLY A 225 -8.64 14.51 4.75
CA GLY A 225 -8.48 13.29 3.95
C GLY A 225 -8.87 13.50 2.49
N LEU A 226 -10.03 14.14 2.24
CA LEU A 226 -10.50 14.49 0.89
C LEU A 226 -9.48 15.38 0.17
N PHE A 227 -9.03 16.43 0.84
CA PHE A 227 -8.05 17.36 0.29
C PHE A 227 -6.72 16.65 -0.01
N TYR A 228 -6.21 15.84 0.90
CA TYR A 228 -4.91 15.17 0.74
C TYR A 228 -4.94 14.11 -0.35
N LYS A 229 -5.90 13.17 -0.31
CA LYS A 229 -5.91 12.01 -1.23
C LYS A 229 -6.49 12.35 -2.61
N PHE A 230 -7.67 12.98 -2.65
CA PHE A 230 -8.40 13.18 -3.91
C PHE A 230 -8.06 14.47 -4.65
N ILE A 231 -7.36 15.41 -4.01
CA ILE A 231 -6.90 16.65 -4.66
C ILE A 231 -5.39 16.65 -4.76
N VAL A 232 -4.67 16.74 -3.63
CA VAL A 232 -3.22 16.94 -3.65
C VAL A 232 -2.48 15.73 -4.23
N ALA A 233 -2.71 14.53 -3.70
CA ALA A 233 -2.05 13.31 -4.19
C ALA A 233 -2.44 13.00 -5.63
N ALA A 234 -3.71 13.19 -6.00
CA ALA A 234 -4.19 13.01 -7.38
C ALA A 234 -3.47 13.95 -8.37
N LEU A 235 -3.35 15.25 -8.03
CA LEU A 235 -2.64 16.22 -8.87
C LEU A 235 -1.14 15.90 -8.98
N ILE A 236 -0.49 15.54 -7.86
CA ILE A 236 0.93 15.14 -7.87
C ILE A 236 1.11 13.90 -8.75
N LYS A 237 0.25 12.89 -8.61
CA LYS A 237 0.32 11.66 -9.40
C LYS A 237 0.23 11.97 -10.89
N GLN A 238 -0.85 12.63 -11.30
CA GLN A 238 -1.19 12.86 -12.69
C GLN A 238 -0.23 13.84 -13.39
N HIS A 239 0.17 14.91 -12.71
CA HIS A 239 0.89 16.02 -13.34
C HIS A 239 2.38 16.08 -13.02
N TRP A 240 2.88 15.31 -12.04
CA TRP A 240 4.28 15.33 -11.66
C TRP A 240 4.93 13.95 -11.66
N LEU A 241 4.38 13.00 -10.88
CA LEU A 241 4.96 11.66 -10.69
C LEU A 241 4.96 10.84 -11.99
N GLU A 242 3.79 10.65 -12.59
CA GLU A 242 3.64 9.86 -13.82
C GLU A 242 4.42 10.47 -14.99
N PRO A 243 4.40 11.79 -15.26
CA PRO A 243 5.28 12.41 -16.26
C PRO A 243 6.76 12.18 -15.99
N ALA A 244 7.24 12.34 -14.75
CA ALA A 244 8.63 12.10 -14.39
C ALA A 244 9.04 10.64 -14.60
N ALA A 245 8.13 9.69 -14.43
CA ALA A 245 8.39 8.27 -14.61
C ALA A 245 8.54 7.81 -16.07
N ARG A 246 8.16 8.64 -17.06
CA ARG A 246 8.18 8.31 -18.50
C ARG A 246 9.54 8.50 -19.17
N SER A 247 10.50 9.13 -18.48
CA SER A 247 11.85 9.35 -19.00
C SER A 247 12.85 8.51 -18.21
N GLY A 248 13.82 7.92 -18.90
CA GLY A 248 14.96 7.22 -18.29
C GLY A 248 16.11 8.15 -17.90
N SER A 249 15.97 9.47 -18.07
CA SER A 249 17.03 10.43 -17.76
C SER A 249 17.25 10.59 -16.25
N PHE A 250 18.48 10.93 -15.86
CA PHE A 250 18.81 11.19 -14.45
C PHE A 250 17.98 12.36 -13.86
N GLY A 251 17.78 13.42 -14.64
CA GLY A 251 16.94 14.56 -14.20
C GLY A 251 15.49 14.16 -13.94
N ALA A 252 14.94 13.26 -14.76
CA ALA A 252 13.60 12.73 -14.55
C ALA A 252 13.51 11.83 -13.31
N LEU A 253 14.54 11.01 -13.05
CA LEU A 253 14.64 10.21 -11.83
C LEU A 253 14.69 11.08 -10.56
N LEU A 254 15.45 12.19 -10.60
CA LEU A 254 15.50 13.15 -9.49
C LEU A 254 14.15 13.85 -9.29
N SER A 255 13.47 14.23 -10.36
CA SER A 255 12.10 14.78 -10.29
C SER A 255 11.11 13.76 -9.70
N TYR A 256 11.21 12.50 -10.13
CA TYR A 256 10.40 11.39 -9.63
C TYR A 256 10.58 11.18 -8.13
N MET A 257 11.82 11.27 -7.61
CA MET A 257 12.11 11.13 -6.18
C MET A 257 11.25 12.05 -5.31
N TYR A 258 11.20 13.34 -5.65
CA TYR A 258 10.41 14.31 -4.89
C TYR A 258 8.92 14.12 -5.11
N ALA A 259 8.49 13.90 -6.36
CA ALA A 259 7.09 13.64 -6.69
C ALA A 259 6.54 12.43 -5.92
N TYR A 260 7.30 11.34 -5.88
CA TYR A 260 6.93 10.10 -5.19
C TYR A 260 6.85 10.31 -3.68
N SER A 261 7.80 11.05 -3.11
CA SER A 261 7.82 11.34 -1.67
C SER A 261 6.58 12.11 -1.22
N PHE A 262 6.18 13.15 -1.97
CA PHE A 262 4.96 13.90 -1.66
C PHE A 262 3.69 13.10 -1.97
N TYR A 263 3.63 12.41 -3.12
CA TYR A 263 2.50 11.55 -3.46
C TYR A 263 2.23 10.52 -2.36
N LEU A 264 3.26 9.76 -1.96
CA LEU A 264 3.15 8.73 -0.93
C LEU A 264 2.66 9.32 0.39
N PHE A 265 3.19 10.49 0.79
CA PHE A 265 2.76 11.17 1.99
C PHE A 265 1.27 11.57 1.93
N PHE A 266 0.86 12.31 0.89
CA PHE A 266 -0.50 12.84 0.82
C PHE A 266 -1.54 11.74 0.61
N ASP A 267 -1.24 10.73 -0.19
CA ASP A 267 -2.14 9.59 -0.37
C ASP A 267 -2.36 8.84 0.96
N PHE A 268 -1.25 8.48 1.64
CA PHE A 268 -1.33 7.65 2.82
C PHE A 268 -1.78 8.42 4.08
N ALA A 269 -1.38 9.68 4.22
CA ALA A 269 -1.90 10.56 5.27
C ALA A 269 -3.38 10.87 5.06
N GLY A 270 -3.83 11.00 3.80
CA GLY A 270 -5.23 11.15 3.45
C GLY A 270 -6.06 9.93 3.83
N TYR A 271 -5.59 8.74 3.44
CA TYR A 271 -6.16 7.46 3.87
C TYR A 271 -6.24 7.36 5.41
N SER A 272 -5.13 7.65 6.11
CA SER A 272 -5.06 7.57 7.57
C SER A 272 -6.06 8.54 8.22
N ALA A 273 -6.26 9.73 7.66
CA ALA A 273 -7.23 10.69 8.16
C ALA A 273 -8.67 10.19 8.04
N PHE A 274 -9.03 9.50 6.94
CA PHE A 274 -10.34 8.85 6.83
C PHE A 274 -10.54 7.74 7.86
N ALA A 275 -9.53 6.87 8.02
CA ALA A 275 -9.56 5.79 9.00
C ALA A 275 -9.77 6.33 10.42
N ILE A 276 -9.00 7.34 10.83
CA ILE A 276 -9.10 7.96 12.16
C ILE A 276 -10.44 8.69 12.32
N SER A 277 -10.88 9.45 11.30
CA SER A 277 -12.18 10.13 11.32
C SER A 277 -13.30 9.14 11.62
N LEU A 278 -13.33 8.02 10.90
CA LEU A 278 -14.37 7.03 11.07
C LEU A 278 -14.25 6.32 12.42
N SER A 279 -13.04 6.00 12.88
CA SER A 279 -12.83 5.46 14.23
C SER A 279 -13.45 6.33 15.33
N TYR A 280 -13.28 7.67 15.23
CA TYR A 280 -13.83 8.63 16.19
C TYR A 280 -15.36 8.64 16.17
N LEU A 281 -16.01 8.44 15.01
CA LEU A 281 -17.48 8.30 14.95
C LEU A 281 -17.96 7.09 15.77
N PHE A 282 -17.16 6.02 15.84
CA PHE A 282 -17.47 4.79 16.58
C PHE A 282 -16.94 4.76 18.02
N GLY A 283 -16.35 5.85 18.52
CA GLY A 283 -15.86 5.92 19.91
C GLY A 283 -14.46 5.41 20.14
N ILE A 284 -13.71 5.10 19.08
CA ILE A 284 -12.33 4.62 19.18
C ILE A 284 -11.38 5.74 18.75
N HIS A 285 -10.56 6.24 19.66
CA HIS A 285 -9.67 7.37 19.40
C HIS A 285 -8.37 6.91 18.72
N THR A 286 -8.44 6.22 17.58
CA THR A 286 -7.26 5.70 16.85
C THR A 286 -6.11 6.73 16.76
N PRO A 287 -4.84 6.33 17.03
CA PRO A 287 -3.70 7.25 17.04
C PRO A 287 -3.37 7.80 15.65
N GLU A 288 -2.75 8.97 15.61
CA GLU A 288 -2.27 9.58 14.37
C GLU A 288 -1.07 8.81 13.78
N ASN A 289 -1.04 8.68 12.46
CA ASN A 289 0.09 8.09 11.74
C ASN A 289 1.13 9.12 11.28
N PHE A 290 0.75 10.40 11.18
CA PHE A 290 1.62 11.43 10.59
C PHE A 290 1.58 12.73 11.37
N TYR A 291 2.75 13.33 11.55
CA TYR A 291 2.89 14.63 12.21
C TYR A 291 3.99 15.49 11.57
N GLN A 292 3.66 16.13 10.44
CA GLN A 292 4.58 17.01 9.69
C GLN A 292 5.97 16.39 9.46
N PRO A 293 6.07 15.19 8.85
CA PRO A 293 7.31 14.42 8.80
C PRO A 293 8.45 15.10 8.04
N PHE A 294 8.14 15.87 7.00
CA PHE A 294 9.16 16.57 6.19
C PHE A 294 9.77 17.80 6.87
N LEU A 295 9.27 18.19 8.05
CA LEU A 295 9.89 19.21 8.90
C LEU A 295 10.80 18.61 9.97
N ALA A 296 11.07 17.30 9.91
CA ALA A 296 11.95 16.62 10.84
C ALA A 296 13.39 17.15 10.73
N ARG A 297 14.02 17.40 11.88
CA ARG A 297 15.40 17.93 11.94
C ARG A 297 16.47 16.85 11.83
N ASN A 298 16.08 15.59 11.98
CA ASN A 298 16.98 14.44 11.87
C ASN A 298 16.16 13.17 11.63
N ILE A 299 16.85 12.09 11.29
CA ILE A 299 16.20 10.83 10.95
C ILE A 299 15.42 10.20 12.14
N ARG A 300 15.85 10.42 13.39
CA ARG A 300 15.12 9.96 14.57
C ARG A 300 13.80 10.73 14.74
N ASP A 301 13.83 12.05 14.56
CA ASP A 301 12.65 12.91 14.57
C ASP A 301 11.69 12.55 13.41
N PHE A 302 12.21 12.22 12.23
CA PHE A 302 11.41 11.76 11.10
C PHE A 302 10.59 10.50 11.45
N TRP A 303 11.22 9.47 12.02
CA TRP A 303 10.53 8.24 12.43
C TRP A 303 9.59 8.40 13.65
N ASN A 304 9.64 9.54 14.33
CA ASN A 304 8.62 9.92 15.32
C ASN A 304 7.41 10.65 14.70
N ARG A 305 7.46 10.93 13.39
CA ARG A 305 6.47 11.75 12.66
C ARG A 305 5.91 11.06 11.43
N TRP A 306 6.56 10.00 10.94
CA TRP A 306 6.18 9.22 9.77
C TRP A 306 5.71 7.83 10.19
N HIS A 307 4.56 7.39 9.69
CA HIS A 307 3.96 6.08 10.00
C HIS A 307 4.10 5.68 11.48
N ILE A 308 3.74 6.63 12.36
CA ILE A 308 4.08 6.64 13.78
C ILE A 308 3.69 5.33 14.47
N THR A 309 2.51 4.78 14.13
CA THR A 309 2.04 3.53 14.75
C THR A 309 2.93 2.33 14.40
N LEU A 310 3.35 2.20 13.14
CA LEU A 310 4.28 1.17 12.72
C LEU A 310 5.64 1.36 13.38
N SER A 311 6.16 2.59 13.36
CA SER A 311 7.47 2.92 13.93
C SER A 311 7.54 2.63 15.42
N PHE A 312 6.51 2.99 16.18
CA PHE A 312 6.43 2.72 17.61
C PHE A 312 6.19 1.23 17.88
N TRP A 313 5.44 0.53 17.02
CA TRP A 313 5.27 -0.92 17.12
C TRP A 313 6.62 -1.64 17.04
N PHE A 314 7.41 -1.35 15.99
CA PHE A 314 8.76 -1.91 15.83
C PHE A 314 9.72 -1.46 16.93
N ARG A 315 9.66 -0.19 17.34
CA ARG A 315 10.49 0.32 18.43
C ARG A 315 10.27 -0.48 19.71
N ASP A 316 9.02 -0.63 20.14
CA ASP A 316 8.73 -1.23 21.45
C ASP A 316 8.87 -2.75 21.42
N HIS A 317 8.39 -3.42 20.37
CA HIS A 317 8.33 -4.89 20.32
C HIS A 317 9.53 -5.56 19.69
N VAL A 318 10.32 -4.86 18.88
CA VAL A 318 11.52 -5.42 18.24
C VAL A 318 12.77 -4.78 18.83
N TYR A 319 12.94 -3.47 18.62
CA TYR A 319 14.16 -2.77 19.00
C TYR A 319 14.42 -2.81 20.51
N MET A 320 13.46 -2.35 21.33
CA MET A 320 13.63 -2.29 22.78
C MET A 320 13.77 -3.68 23.40
N ARG A 321 13.01 -4.67 22.93
CA ARG A 321 13.14 -6.06 23.39
C ARG A 321 14.52 -6.62 23.10
N PHE A 322 15.03 -6.43 21.87
CA PHE A 322 16.37 -6.84 21.50
C PHE A 322 17.43 -6.15 22.37
N LEU A 323 17.34 -4.84 22.52
CA LEU A 323 18.30 -4.05 23.29
C LEU A 323 18.33 -4.48 24.76
N LEU A 324 17.17 -4.68 25.38
CA LEU A 324 17.06 -5.16 26.76
C LEU A 324 17.59 -6.59 26.92
N ALA A 325 17.32 -7.49 25.98
CA ALA A 325 17.85 -8.85 25.98
C ALA A 325 19.38 -8.85 25.84
N ALA A 326 19.92 -8.07 24.90
CA ALA A 326 21.35 -7.93 24.69
C ALA A 326 22.08 -7.33 25.89
N ALA A 327 21.48 -6.33 26.56
CA ALA A 327 22.03 -5.73 27.76
C ALA A 327 22.04 -6.71 28.95
N ARG A 328 20.93 -7.41 29.20
CA ARG A 328 20.82 -8.41 30.29
C ARG A 328 21.75 -9.60 30.07
N GLY A 329 21.80 -10.09 28.83
CA GLY A 329 22.66 -11.21 28.44
C GLY A 329 24.12 -10.84 28.23
N LYS A 330 24.49 -9.54 28.35
CA LYS A 330 25.83 -9.02 28.06
C LYS A 330 26.39 -9.51 26.71
N TRP A 331 25.54 -9.58 25.68
CA TRP A 331 25.90 -10.14 24.36
C TRP A 331 27.02 -9.36 23.67
N PHE A 332 27.14 -8.08 23.97
CA PHE A 332 28.13 -7.19 23.38
C PHE A 332 28.90 -6.44 24.46
N ARG A 333 30.17 -6.11 24.18
CA ARG A 333 31.02 -5.30 25.07
C ARG A 333 30.52 -3.87 25.26
N SER A 334 29.84 -3.32 24.25
CA SER A 334 29.33 -1.95 24.25
C SER A 334 27.83 -1.91 23.93
N LEU A 335 27.06 -1.15 24.71
CA LEU A 335 25.65 -0.91 24.42
C LEU A 335 25.43 -0.15 23.09
N ASN A 336 26.42 0.61 22.63
CA ASN A 336 26.32 1.29 21.34
C ASN A 336 26.29 0.28 20.18
N THR A 337 27.07 -0.80 20.28
CA THR A 337 27.02 -1.90 19.30
C THR A 337 25.65 -2.57 19.31
N ALA A 338 25.08 -2.82 20.50
CA ALA A 338 23.74 -3.36 20.64
C ALA A 338 22.67 -2.42 20.04
N ALA A 339 22.77 -1.11 20.28
CA ALA A 339 21.84 -0.14 19.71
C ALA A 339 21.89 -0.11 18.18
N ILE A 340 23.08 -0.11 17.58
CA ILE A 340 23.26 -0.12 16.12
C ILE A 340 22.69 -1.41 15.52
N LEU A 341 23.08 -2.57 16.04
CA LEU A 341 22.55 -3.86 15.56
C LEU A 341 21.03 -3.96 15.76
N GLY A 342 20.49 -3.35 16.82
CA GLY A 342 19.06 -3.22 17.04
C GLY A 342 18.36 -2.43 15.95
N TYR A 343 18.95 -1.33 15.45
CA TYR A 343 18.39 -0.60 14.31
C TYR A 343 18.36 -1.46 13.05
N PHE A 344 19.45 -2.17 12.74
CA PHE A 344 19.49 -3.08 11.58
C PHE A 344 18.46 -4.21 11.69
N LEU A 345 18.27 -4.78 12.89
CA LEU A 345 17.23 -5.78 13.12
C LEU A 345 15.83 -5.21 12.90
N ALA A 346 15.50 -4.08 13.54
CA ALA A 346 14.16 -3.49 13.46
C ALA A 346 13.81 -3.05 12.03
N PHE A 347 14.71 -2.34 11.36
CA PHE A 347 14.48 -1.85 10.01
C PHE A 347 14.63 -2.94 8.94
N GLY A 348 15.48 -3.94 9.16
CA GLY A 348 15.56 -5.11 8.28
C GLY A 348 14.26 -5.91 8.30
N LEU A 349 13.69 -6.16 9.49
CA LEU A 349 12.38 -6.80 9.61
C LEU A 349 11.25 -5.94 9.04
N MET A 350 11.33 -4.62 9.18
CA MET A 350 10.36 -3.70 8.56
C MET A 350 10.45 -3.72 7.02
N GLY A 351 11.65 -3.75 6.44
CA GLY A 351 11.86 -3.93 5.01
C GLY A 351 11.26 -5.25 4.52
N LEU A 352 11.57 -6.35 5.21
CA LEU A 352 11.01 -7.67 4.91
C LEU A 352 9.47 -7.72 5.04
N TRP A 353 8.91 -6.97 6.00
CA TRP A 353 7.47 -6.84 6.17
C TRP A 353 6.82 -6.12 4.98
N HIS A 354 7.47 -5.11 4.40
CA HIS A 354 6.97 -4.48 3.17
C HIS A 354 6.95 -5.47 2.00
N GLY A 355 8.08 -6.14 1.76
CA GLY A 355 8.20 -7.13 0.70
C GLY A 355 9.55 -7.82 0.72
N ILE A 356 9.68 -8.84 -0.11
CA ILE A 356 10.92 -9.62 -0.25
C ILE A 356 11.79 -9.12 -1.42
N GLU A 357 11.28 -8.15 -2.18
CA GLU A 357 11.97 -7.53 -3.29
C GLU A 357 13.20 -6.76 -2.77
N PRO A 358 14.31 -6.75 -3.54
CA PRO A 358 15.57 -6.15 -3.09
C PRO A 358 15.44 -4.70 -2.63
N HIS A 359 14.58 -3.90 -3.27
CA HIS A 359 14.42 -2.49 -2.96
C HIS A 359 13.84 -2.24 -1.56
N TYR A 360 12.94 -3.11 -1.05
CA TYR A 360 12.43 -3.00 0.32
C TYR A 360 13.48 -3.36 1.38
N ILE A 361 14.30 -4.37 1.10
CA ILE A 361 15.38 -4.79 1.99
C ILE A 361 16.47 -3.71 2.04
N ILE A 362 16.89 -3.20 0.87
CA ILE A 362 17.86 -2.12 0.76
C ILE A 362 17.35 -0.85 1.45
N TYR A 363 16.05 -0.52 1.30
CA TYR A 363 15.43 0.58 2.03
C TYR A 363 15.57 0.42 3.55
N GLY A 364 15.27 -0.77 4.09
CA GLY A 364 15.44 -1.05 5.51
C GLY A 364 16.88 -0.85 5.99
N LEU A 365 17.85 -1.42 5.28
CA LEU A 365 19.28 -1.27 5.59
C LEU A 365 19.76 0.18 5.50
N TYR A 366 19.28 0.92 4.50
CA TYR A 366 19.56 2.34 4.34
C TYR A 366 19.08 3.16 5.54
N GLN A 367 17.83 2.94 5.98
CA GLN A 367 17.26 3.62 7.14
C GLN A 367 17.99 3.28 8.44
N ALA A 368 18.38 2.01 8.64
CA ALA A 368 19.20 1.60 9.77
C ALA A 368 20.57 2.30 9.76
N THR A 369 21.18 2.46 8.59
CA THR A 369 22.45 3.15 8.42
C THR A 369 22.34 4.63 8.77
N LEU A 370 21.28 5.32 8.31
CA LEU A 370 21.03 6.71 8.66
C LEU A 370 20.85 6.89 10.17
N LEU A 371 20.06 6.03 10.82
CA LEU A 371 19.86 6.07 12.27
C LEU A 371 21.15 5.80 13.06
N SER A 372 21.97 4.85 12.58
CA SER A 372 23.25 4.53 13.18
C SER A 372 24.25 5.68 13.04
N GLY A 373 24.33 6.28 11.86
CA GLY A 373 25.15 7.46 11.60
C GLY A 373 24.72 8.64 12.46
N PHE A 374 23.40 8.91 12.55
CA PHE A 374 22.88 9.96 13.41
C PHE A 374 23.10 9.68 14.90
N HIS A 375 23.03 8.42 15.34
CA HIS A 375 23.32 8.03 16.72
C HIS A 375 24.77 8.37 17.09
N ILE A 376 25.72 7.96 16.25
CA ILE A 376 27.16 8.24 16.45
C ILE A 376 27.41 9.76 16.42
N PHE A 377 26.85 10.45 15.42
CA PHE A 377 26.95 11.90 15.31
C PHE A 377 26.38 12.63 16.54
N SER A 378 25.21 12.21 17.02
CA SER A 378 24.56 12.78 18.19
C SER A 378 25.43 12.66 19.44
N ASP A 379 26.10 11.51 19.62
CA ASP A 379 27.03 11.30 20.73
C ASP A 379 28.30 12.15 20.61
N TRP A 380 28.88 12.29 19.41
CA TRP A 380 30.00 13.21 19.18
C TRP A 380 29.59 14.67 19.39
N ASN A 381 28.39 15.05 18.98
CA ASN A 381 27.92 16.42 19.09
C ASN A 381 27.73 16.87 20.55
N LYS A 382 27.36 15.94 21.46
CA LYS A 382 27.27 16.22 22.91
C LYS A 382 28.59 16.68 23.51
N THR A 383 29.73 16.21 22.99
CA THR A 383 31.06 16.50 23.55
C THR A 383 31.80 17.58 22.76
N ARG A 384 31.64 17.61 21.43
CA ARG A 384 32.40 18.50 20.54
C ARG A 384 31.62 19.72 20.05
N HIS A 385 30.30 19.77 20.28
CA HIS A 385 29.42 20.88 19.90
C HIS A 385 29.56 21.35 18.43
N TYR A 386 29.79 20.41 17.51
CA TYR A 386 29.92 20.67 16.07
C TYR A 386 28.66 21.29 15.45
N TRP A 387 27.49 20.97 16.00
CA TRP A 387 26.19 21.47 15.57
C TRP A 387 25.51 22.15 16.76
N ARG A 388 25.40 23.47 16.69
CA ARG A 388 24.73 24.29 17.70
C ARG A 388 23.30 24.59 17.30
N ASP A 389 22.42 24.69 18.29
CA ASP A 389 21.04 25.08 18.06
C ASP A 389 20.95 26.54 17.61
N GLY A 390 20.26 26.75 16.48
CA GLY A 390 20.08 28.06 15.86
C GLY A 390 19.09 27.96 14.71
N PHE A 391 18.58 29.10 14.23
CA PHE A 391 17.60 29.09 13.14
C PHE A 391 18.18 28.48 11.85
N LEU A 392 19.35 28.95 11.43
CA LEU A 392 20.03 28.47 10.21
C LEU A 392 20.43 27.00 10.31
N SER A 393 20.94 26.56 11.47
CA SER A 393 21.29 25.15 11.68
C SER A 393 20.05 24.26 11.70
N ASN A 394 18.94 24.70 12.29
CA ASN A 394 17.68 23.96 12.23
C ASN A 394 17.13 23.85 10.80
N ALA A 395 17.14 24.95 10.05
CA ALA A 395 16.72 24.95 8.64
C ALA A 395 17.58 24.02 7.79
N LEU A 396 18.92 24.06 7.98
CA LEU A 396 19.85 23.18 7.30
C LEU A 396 19.64 21.71 7.69
N ALA A 397 19.36 21.43 8.97
CA ALA A 397 19.08 20.08 9.47
C ALA A 397 17.81 19.50 8.82
N VAL A 398 16.75 20.31 8.71
CA VAL A 398 15.53 19.93 7.97
C VAL A 398 15.83 19.68 6.50
N PHE A 399 16.56 20.57 5.85
CA PHE A 399 16.93 20.42 4.44
C PHE A 399 17.71 19.11 4.19
N ILE A 400 18.75 18.85 4.99
CA ILE A 400 19.54 17.62 4.88
C ILE A 400 18.68 16.38 5.12
N THR A 401 17.90 16.38 6.20
CA THR A 401 17.03 15.24 6.55
C THR A 401 16.01 14.97 5.46
N PHE A 402 15.40 16.02 4.90
CA PHE A 402 14.43 15.91 3.81
C PHE A 402 15.03 15.19 2.59
N HIS A 403 16.26 15.52 2.18
CA HIS A 403 16.89 14.88 1.02
C HIS A 403 17.24 13.41 1.29
N PHE A 404 17.77 13.08 2.47
CA PHE A 404 18.04 11.68 2.84
C PHE A 404 16.73 10.86 2.91
N VAL A 405 15.67 11.44 3.45
CA VAL A 405 14.35 10.80 3.48
C VAL A 405 13.82 10.59 2.06
N CYS A 406 13.84 11.60 1.19
CA CYS A 406 13.36 11.50 -0.19
C CYS A 406 14.15 10.44 -0.97
N PHE A 407 15.47 10.40 -0.80
CA PHE A 407 16.30 9.35 -1.42
C PHE A 407 15.95 7.96 -0.90
N GLY A 408 15.71 7.82 0.42
CA GLY A 408 15.17 6.58 0.98
C GLY A 408 13.85 6.18 0.33
N LEU A 409 12.91 7.12 0.14
CA LEU A 409 11.64 6.85 -0.53
C LEU A 409 11.80 6.53 -2.03
N LEU A 410 12.82 7.06 -2.71
CA LEU A 410 13.18 6.65 -4.07
C LEU A 410 13.63 5.19 -4.11
N ILE A 411 14.49 4.75 -3.17
CA ILE A 411 14.87 3.33 -3.04
C ILE A 411 13.60 2.50 -2.84
N PHE A 412 12.76 2.89 -1.89
CA PHE A 412 11.51 2.21 -1.56
C PHE A 412 10.56 2.06 -2.76
N SER A 413 10.55 3.03 -3.68
CA SER A 413 9.72 2.99 -4.89
C SER A 413 10.13 1.95 -5.93
N GLY A 414 11.34 1.37 -5.83
CA GLY A 414 11.87 0.43 -6.83
C GLY A 414 12.19 1.06 -8.19
N ARG A 415 12.19 2.39 -8.32
CA ARG A 415 12.36 3.09 -9.61
C ARG A 415 13.81 3.14 -10.11
N ILE A 416 14.80 2.92 -9.24
CA ILE A 416 16.22 2.97 -9.59
C ILE A 416 16.54 1.82 -10.56
N GLY A 417 16.95 2.15 -11.79
CA GLY A 417 17.29 1.18 -12.84
C GLY A 417 16.08 0.55 -13.54
N ALA A 418 14.85 0.95 -13.20
CA ALA A 418 13.65 0.42 -13.84
C ALA A 418 13.37 1.15 -15.18
N PRO A 419 12.85 0.44 -16.20
CA PRO A 419 12.55 1.03 -17.50
C PRO A 419 11.47 2.13 -17.37
N PRO A 420 11.43 3.15 -18.25
CA PRO A 420 10.33 4.12 -18.33
C PRO A 420 8.96 3.46 -18.18
N LEU A 421 8.06 4.06 -17.39
CA LEU A 421 6.70 3.52 -17.27
C LEU A 421 6.04 3.52 -18.65
N GLN A 422 5.65 2.33 -19.11
CA GLN A 422 4.88 2.19 -20.33
C GLN A 422 3.49 2.78 -20.09
N HIS A 423 3.10 3.73 -20.93
CA HIS A 423 1.75 4.29 -20.93
C HIS A 423 0.99 4.01 -22.22
N TYR A 424 1.68 3.39 -23.17
CA TYR A 424 1.06 2.75 -24.32
C TYR A 424 0.92 1.27 -24.01
N PHE A 425 -0.31 0.78 -24.09
CA PHE A 425 -0.61 -0.64 -24.09
C PHE A 425 -0.82 -1.05 -25.53
N ALA A 426 -0.14 -2.09 -25.99
CA ALA A 426 -0.25 -2.53 -27.36
C ALA A 426 0.04 -4.02 -27.49
N GLU A 427 -0.66 -4.63 -28.44
CA GLU A 427 -0.50 -6.03 -28.81
C GLU A 427 -0.72 -6.21 -30.30
N ILE A 428 0.14 -7.01 -30.94
CA ILE A 428 -0.15 -7.61 -32.24
C ILE A 428 -0.77 -8.98 -31.96
N GLU A 429 -2.04 -9.11 -32.28
CA GLU A 429 -2.83 -10.32 -32.04
C GLU A 429 -2.70 -11.27 -33.23
N GLN A 430 -2.68 -10.73 -34.45
CA GLN A 430 -2.55 -11.49 -35.68
C GLN A 430 -1.46 -10.87 -36.56
N ALA A 431 -0.58 -11.73 -37.07
CA ALA A 431 0.43 -11.39 -38.07
C ALA A 431 0.63 -12.59 -38.99
N ASP A 432 -0.04 -12.57 -40.14
CA ASP A 432 0.07 -13.59 -41.18
C ASP A 432 0.28 -12.95 -42.56
N CYS A 433 0.30 -13.74 -43.63
CA CYS A 433 0.65 -13.26 -44.97
C CYS A 433 -0.43 -12.46 -45.68
N HIS A 434 -1.60 -12.37 -45.08
CA HIS A 434 -2.70 -11.58 -45.59
C HIS A 434 -2.91 -10.34 -44.74
N GLU A 435 -2.90 -10.49 -43.42
CA GLU A 435 -3.28 -9.44 -42.49
C GLU A 435 -2.35 -9.34 -41.27
N ILE A 436 -2.13 -8.10 -40.84
CA ILE A 436 -1.62 -7.77 -39.51
C ILE A 436 -2.68 -6.95 -38.77
N SER A 437 -3.07 -7.39 -37.58
CA SER A 437 -4.04 -6.71 -36.75
C SER A 437 -3.72 -6.79 -35.26
N GLY A 438 -4.27 -5.82 -34.53
CA GLY A 438 -4.02 -5.64 -33.10
C GLY A 438 -4.60 -4.34 -32.60
N TRP A 439 -4.06 -3.85 -31.48
CA TRP A 439 -4.52 -2.61 -30.87
C TRP A 439 -3.40 -1.88 -30.15
N VAL A 440 -3.59 -0.57 -29.98
CA VAL A 440 -2.71 0.29 -29.20
C VAL A 440 -3.53 1.39 -28.53
N TRP A 441 -3.30 1.58 -27.23
CA TRP A 441 -4.04 2.52 -26.39
C TRP A 441 -3.07 3.38 -25.57
N ASP A 442 -3.26 4.70 -25.61
CA ASP A 442 -2.59 5.64 -24.71
C ASP A 442 -3.44 5.87 -23.47
N LYS A 443 -2.95 5.43 -22.31
CA LYS A 443 -3.62 5.62 -21.02
C LYS A 443 -3.96 7.09 -20.73
N TYR A 444 -3.15 8.04 -21.20
CA TYR A 444 -3.31 9.47 -20.90
C TYR A 444 -4.15 10.22 -21.94
N LYS A 445 -4.36 9.62 -23.11
CA LYS A 445 -5.29 10.12 -24.12
C LYS A 445 -6.32 9.04 -24.44
N PRO A 446 -7.15 8.65 -23.46
CA PRO A 446 -7.96 7.44 -23.54
C PRO A 446 -9.06 7.50 -24.62
N LYS A 447 -9.27 8.63 -25.29
CA LYS A 447 -10.24 8.77 -26.38
C LYS A 447 -9.59 9.10 -27.72
N ALA A 448 -8.29 9.35 -27.74
CA ALA A 448 -7.57 9.70 -28.95
C ALA A 448 -7.04 8.42 -29.62
N PRO A 449 -7.16 8.30 -30.96
CA PRO A 449 -6.48 7.25 -31.68
C PRO A 449 -4.96 7.46 -31.60
N VAL A 450 -4.20 6.36 -31.65
CA VAL A 450 -2.73 6.38 -31.63
C VAL A 450 -2.23 5.99 -33.01
N SER A 451 -1.33 6.78 -33.59
CA SER A 451 -0.64 6.43 -34.82
C SER A 451 0.60 5.60 -34.50
N VAL A 452 0.72 4.44 -35.14
CA VAL A 452 1.85 3.51 -34.98
C VAL A 452 2.52 3.23 -36.32
N GLU A 453 3.83 3.10 -36.29
CA GLU A 453 4.68 2.69 -37.39
C GLU A 453 4.99 1.20 -37.25
N LEU A 454 4.89 0.45 -38.33
CA LEU A 454 5.39 -0.91 -38.43
C LEU A 454 6.83 -0.88 -38.91
N TRP A 455 7.71 -1.55 -38.18
CA TRP A 455 9.13 -1.68 -38.49
C TRP A 455 9.51 -3.15 -38.62
N ASP A 456 10.41 -3.48 -39.54
CA ASP A 456 11.13 -4.76 -39.59
C ASP A 456 12.61 -4.52 -39.27
N GLY A 457 13.04 -4.93 -38.09
CA GLY A 457 14.34 -4.53 -37.55
C GLY A 457 14.49 -3.00 -37.44
N GLU A 458 15.33 -2.43 -38.32
CA GLU A 458 15.61 -0.99 -38.45
C GLU A 458 14.97 -0.37 -39.71
N GLU A 459 14.20 -1.15 -40.48
CA GLU A 459 13.52 -0.66 -41.68
C GLU A 459 12.08 -0.25 -41.35
N TYR A 460 11.73 0.99 -41.69
CA TYR A 460 10.36 1.49 -41.61
C TYR A 460 9.53 0.96 -42.78
N LEU A 461 8.34 0.40 -42.49
CA LEU A 461 7.45 -0.14 -43.51
C LEU A 461 6.26 0.77 -43.79
N ILE A 462 5.48 1.12 -42.76
CA ILE A 462 4.21 1.85 -42.90
C ILE A 462 3.76 2.50 -41.59
N THR A 463 2.97 3.58 -41.67
CA THR A 463 2.28 4.20 -40.52
C THR A 463 0.78 3.91 -40.60
N ILE A 464 0.20 3.48 -39.48
CA ILE A 464 -1.21 3.08 -39.33
C ILE A 464 -1.84 3.85 -38.17
N SER A 465 -3.08 4.32 -38.35
CA SER A 465 -3.86 4.89 -37.25
C SER A 465 -4.71 3.81 -36.58
N ALA A 466 -4.52 3.63 -35.28
CA ALA A 466 -5.34 2.74 -34.47
C ALA A 466 -6.62 3.45 -34.03
N ASN A 467 -7.61 3.49 -34.93
CA ASN A 467 -8.88 4.22 -34.77
C ASN A 467 -10.12 3.33 -34.96
N GLN A 468 -9.93 2.03 -35.23
CA GLN A 468 -11.02 1.09 -35.43
C GLN A 468 -11.67 0.76 -34.09
N PHE A 469 -13.00 0.71 -34.10
CA PHE A 469 -13.79 0.43 -32.90
C PHE A 469 -13.83 -1.07 -32.62
N ARG A 470 -13.62 -1.43 -31.35
CA ARG A 470 -13.76 -2.78 -30.81
C ARG A 470 -14.46 -2.75 -29.46
N GLN A 471 -15.51 -3.56 -29.32
CA GLN A 471 -16.33 -3.61 -28.10
C GLN A 471 -15.57 -4.23 -26.92
N ASP A 472 -14.77 -5.26 -27.19
CA ASP A 472 -13.94 -5.93 -26.19
C ASP A 472 -12.92 -4.97 -25.55
N LEU A 473 -12.42 -3.98 -26.30
CA LEU A 473 -11.55 -2.94 -25.75
C LEU A 473 -12.31 -1.99 -24.80
N VAL A 474 -13.59 -1.70 -25.07
CA VAL A 474 -14.45 -0.93 -24.14
C VAL A 474 -14.68 -1.72 -22.86
N ASP A 475 -15.03 -3.00 -23.00
CA ASP A 475 -15.33 -3.89 -21.88
C ASP A 475 -14.09 -4.10 -20.99
N ALA A 476 -12.90 -4.12 -21.59
CA ALA A 476 -11.61 -4.15 -20.89
C ALA A 476 -11.17 -2.80 -20.30
N GLY A 477 -11.91 -1.71 -20.55
CA GLY A 477 -11.64 -0.38 -20.00
C GLY A 477 -10.64 0.48 -20.80
N TYR A 478 -10.29 0.07 -22.02
CA TYR A 478 -9.44 0.83 -22.93
C TYR A 478 -10.23 1.91 -23.67
N GLY A 479 -10.60 2.96 -22.94
CA GLY A 479 -11.06 4.20 -23.56
C GLY A 479 -12.44 4.12 -24.21
N ASN A 480 -12.55 4.64 -25.44
CA ASN A 480 -13.79 4.59 -26.23
C ASN A 480 -13.84 3.40 -27.21
N GLY A 481 -12.92 2.44 -27.08
CA GLY A 481 -12.80 1.27 -27.95
C GLY A 481 -12.22 1.55 -29.34
N ARG A 482 -11.93 2.81 -29.70
CA ARG A 482 -11.35 3.19 -31.02
C ARG A 482 -9.83 3.17 -30.99
N HIS A 483 -9.29 1.99 -30.73
CA HIS A 483 -7.87 1.78 -30.47
C HIS A 483 -7.30 0.57 -31.23
N ALA A 484 -8.09 -0.03 -32.11
CA ALA A 484 -7.68 -1.16 -32.91
C ALA A 484 -7.15 -0.72 -34.27
N PHE A 485 -6.28 -1.54 -34.86
CA PHE A 485 -5.82 -1.41 -36.22
C PHE A 485 -5.89 -2.76 -36.93
N ARG A 486 -6.08 -2.71 -38.25
CA ARG A 486 -6.06 -3.86 -39.15
C ARG A 486 -5.62 -3.37 -40.53
N PHE A 487 -4.65 -4.03 -41.12
CA PHE A 487 -4.15 -3.71 -42.45
C PHE A 487 -3.54 -4.94 -43.13
N GLU A 488 -3.43 -4.89 -44.46
CA GLU A 488 -2.82 -5.97 -45.24
C GLU A 488 -1.31 -6.02 -45.04
N THR A 489 -0.77 -7.24 -44.97
CA THR A 489 0.66 -7.46 -44.78
C THR A 489 1.47 -6.81 -45.91
N PRO A 490 2.38 -5.87 -45.60
CA PRO A 490 3.15 -5.13 -46.60
C PRO A 490 3.92 -6.05 -47.58
N PRO A 491 4.00 -5.70 -48.87
CA PRO A 491 4.75 -6.49 -49.86
C PRO A 491 6.21 -6.82 -49.49
N PRO A 492 7.00 -5.93 -48.84
CA PRO A 492 8.37 -6.24 -48.43
C PRO A 492 8.50 -7.43 -47.47
N LEU A 493 7.43 -7.82 -46.78
CA LEU A 493 7.42 -8.96 -45.87
C LEU A 493 7.08 -10.30 -46.56
N LYS A 494 6.81 -10.30 -47.87
CA LYS A 494 6.35 -11.45 -48.67
C LYS A 494 7.44 -11.92 -49.63
N ASP A 495 8.64 -12.11 -49.13
CA ASP A 495 9.83 -12.50 -49.91
C ASP A 495 10.29 -13.96 -49.63
N GLY A 496 9.57 -14.69 -48.78
CA GLY A 496 9.90 -16.03 -48.32
C GLY A 496 10.91 -16.09 -47.16
N HIS A 497 11.43 -14.95 -46.70
CA HIS A 497 12.36 -14.83 -45.58
C HIS A 497 11.65 -14.55 -44.25
N SER A 498 12.43 -14.61 -43.17
CA SER A 498 11.94 -14.40 -41.81
C SER A 498 12.15 -12.96 -41.39
N HIS A 499 11.05 -12.27 -41.10
CA HIS A 499 11.03 -10.88 -40.68
C HIS A 499 10.64 -10.75 -39.21
N ARG A 500 11.26 -9.79 -38.52
CA ARG A 500 10.98 -9.47 -37.11
C ARG A 500 10.32 -8.11 -37.03
N ILE A 501 9.00 -8.15 -37.07
CA ILE A 501 8.18 -6.95 -37.03
C ILE A 501 7.94 -6.45 -35.61
N ARG A 502 7.84 -5.12 -35.45
CA ARG A 502 7.49 -4.44 -34.20
C ARG A 502 6.75 -3.13 -34.49
N LEU A 503 5.97 -2.66 -33.50
CA LEU A 503 5.32 -1.35 -33.56
C LEU A 503 6.12 -0.28 -32.83
N ARG A 504 6.04 0.94 -33.35
CA ARG A 504 6.59 2.16 -32.74
C ARG A 504 5.53 3.26 -32.80
N VAL A 505 5.39 4.09 -31.77
CA VAL A 505 4.43 5.21 -31.81
C VAL A 505 4.99 6.35 -32.66
N ALA A 506 4.29 6.70 -33.75
CA ALA A 506 4.77 7.60 -34.81
C ALA A 506 5.17 9.00 -34.28
N ASP A 507 4.28 9.66 -33.53
CA ASP A 507 4.49 11.05 -33.09
C ASP A 507 5.67 11.23 -32.12
N ARG A 508 6.14 10.14 -31.48
CA ARG A 508 7.13 10.21 -30.39
C ARG A 508 8.32 9.27 -30.58
N GLY A 509 8.30 8.43 -31.60
CA GLY A 509 9.33 7.43 -31.84
C GLY A 509 9.52 6.45 -30.67
N ILE A 510 8.45 6.11 -29.94
CA ILE A 510 8.52 5.21 -28.77
C ILE A 510 8.29 3.78 -29.23
N ASP A 511 9.27 2.91 -29.02
CA ASP A 511 9.15 1.49 -29.33
C ASP A 511 8.19 0.76 -28.38
N LEU A 512 7.43 -0.18 -28.93
CA LEU A 512 6.48 -1.01 -28.20
C LEU A 512 6.98 -2.47 -28.16
N PRO A 513 7.95 -2.81 -27.30
CA PRO A 513 8.65 -4.10 -27.34
C PRO A 513 7.74 -5.33 -27.13
N THR A 514 6.58 -5.17 -26.48
CA THR A 514 5.57 -6.23 -26.30
C THR A 514 4.93 -6.68 -27.62
N THR A 515 5.06 -5.88 -28.68
CA THR A 515 4.43 -6.10 -29.97
C THR A 515 5.28 -6.93 -30.93
N GLN A 516 6.48 -7.35 -30.53
CA GLN A 516 7.39 -8.07 -31.42
C GLN A 516 6.79 -9.41 -31.88
N ARG A 517 6.79 -9.63 -33.19
CA ARG A 517 6.34 -10.88 -33.84
C ARG A 517 7.30 -11.30 -34.94
N VAL A 518 7.36 -12.59 -35.23
CA VAL A 518 8.09 -13.13 -36.37
C VAL A 518 7.07 -13.57 -37.42
N ILE A 519 7.29 -13.16 -38.66
CA ILE A 519 6.45 -13.51 -39.80
C ILE A 519 7.32 -14.07 -40.93
N VAL A 520 6.81 -15.09 -41.62
CA VAL A 520 7.45 -15.70 -42.80
C VAL A 520 6.37 -15.85 -43.85
N CYS A 521 6.48 -15.12 -44.95
CA CYS A 521 5.47 -15.11 -45.99
C CYS A 521 6.06 -15.39 -47.35
N ARG A 522 5.46 -16.37 -48.04
CA ARG A 522 5.85 -16.80 -49.38
C ARG A 522 5.01 -16.15 -50.45
#